data_AF-A0A0R3SCN9-F1
#
_entry.id   AF-A0A0R3SCN9-F1
#
_cell.length_a   1.000
_cell.length_b   1.000
_cell.length_c   1.000
_cell.angle_alpha   90.00
_cell.angle_beta   90.00
_cell.angle_gamma   90.00
#
_symmetry.space_group_name_H-M   'P 1'
#
loop_
_entity.id
_entity.type
_entity.pdbx_description
1 polymer ?
#
loop_
_entity_poly.entity_id
_entity_poly.type
_entity_poly.pdbx_seq_one_letter_code
_entity_poly.pdbx_strand_id
1 'polypeptide(L)'
;LEGNQHYNPYFPGGALSMAPPLYDEQIEYADGTPATVSQMAKDVTEFLTWSSDRNHDQRKRVLFKVIIVLSIAAVLAGIYKRKKWANIKTRKVMYKNRPIPKDI
;
A
#
# COMPACT_ATOMS: atom_id res chain seq x y z
N LEU A 1 16.85 7.04 -34.17
CA LEU A 1 17.73 6.19 -33.35
C LEU A 1 19.13 6.38 -33.89
N GLU A 2 20.06 6.82 -33.05
CA GLU A 2 21.48 6.79 -33.39
C GLU A 2 21.96 5.34 -33.52
N GLY A 3 23.16 5.11 -34.07
CA GLY A 3 23.71 3.76 -34.16
C GLY A 3 23.76 3.09 -32.80
N ASN A 4 23.29 1.84 -32.72
CA ASN A 4 23.21 1.02 -31.49
C ASN A 4 22.12 1.43 -30.48
N GLN A 5 21.07 2.14 -30.91
CA GLN A 5 19.86 2.37 -30.12
C GLN A 5 18.70 1.51 -30.62
N HIS A 6 17.94 0.92 -29.69
CA HIS A 6 16.75 0.11 -29.91
C HIS A 6 15.50 0.86 -29.43
N TYR A 7 14.38 0.67 -30.13
CA TYR A 7 13.12 1.31 -29.76
C TYR A 7 12.39 0.54 -28.65
N ASN A 8 11.99 1.21 -27.57
CA ASN A 8 11.11 0.65 -26.54
C ASN A 8 10.17 1.74 -25.99
N PRO A 9 8.84 1.60 -26.12
CA PRO A 9 7.89 2.62 -25.65
C PRO A 9 7.89 2.84 -24.13
N TYR A 10 8.39 1.89 -23.33
CA TYR A 10 8.47 2.02 -21.87
C TYR A 10 9.69 2.82 -21.40
N PHE A 11 10.71 2.97 -22.24
CA PHE A 11 11.91 3.73 -21.87
C PHE A 11 11.69 5.23 -22.14
N PRO A 12 12.09 6.14 -21.21
CA PRO A 12 11.96 7.57 -21.44
C PRO A 12 12.66 8.01 -22.73
N GLY A 13 11.92 8.65 -23.64
CA GLY A 13 12.44 9.07 -24.95
C GLY A 13 12.51 7.96 -26.01
N GLY A 14 12.08 6.73 -25.70
CA GLY A 14 11.90 5.65 -26.66
C GLY A 14 13.18 5.02 -27.22
N ALA A 15 14.35 5.61 -27.00
CA ALA A 15 15.64 5.15 -27.50
C ALA A 15 16.50 4.55 -26.39
N LEU A 16 16.69 3.23 -26.42
CA LEU A 16 17.40 2.45 -25.41
C LEU A 16 18.66 1.80 -26.00
N SER A 17 19.83 1.94 -25.37
CA SER A 17 21.09 1.34 -25.85
C SER A 17 21.27 -0.15 -25.51
N MET A 18 20.27 -0.76 -24.86
CA MET A 18 20.26 -2.19 -24.52
C MET A 18 19.52 -2.97 -25.61
N ALA A 19 20.19 -3.96 -26.21
CA ALA A 19 19.57 -4.90 -27.12
C ALA A 19 18.53 -5.77 -26.39
N PRO A 20 17.50 -6.31 -27.08
CA PRO A 20 16.54 -7.23 -26.48
C PRO A 20 17.26 -8.41 -25.82
N PRO A 21 17.19 -8.58 -24.49
CA PRO A 21 18.03 -9.55 -23.78
C PRO A 21 17.40 -10.95 -23.68
N LEU A 22 16.10 -11.09 -23.98
CA LEU A 22 15.32 -12.31 -23.80
C LEU A 22 14.69 -12.74 -25.12
N TYR A 23 14.83 -14.03 -25.43
CA TYR A 23 14.20 -14.70 -26.57
C TYR A 23 13.53 -16.00 -26.09
N ASP A 24 12.50 -16.46 -26.79
CA ASP A 24 11.80 -17.70 -26.41
C ASP A 24 12.77 -18.90 -26.43
N GLU A 25 12.62 -19.79 -25.46
CA GLU A 25 13.40 -21.03 -25.30
C GLU A 25 14.92 -20.83 -25.15
N GLN A 26 15.33 -19.63 -24.71
CA GLN A 26 16.75 -19.31 -24.50
C GLN A 26 17.39 -20.09 -23.34
N ILE A 27 16.60 -20.56 -22.38
CA ILE A 27 17.04 -21.37 -21.23
C ILE A 27 16.09 -22.53 -21.01
N GLU A 28 16.56 -23.57 -20.33
CA GLU A 28 15.73 -24.68 -19.86
C GLU A 28 15.58 -24.58 -18.34
N TYR A 29 14.33 -24.46 -17.86
CA TYR A 29 14.06 -24.42 -16.43
C TYR A 29 14.13 -25.83 -15.82
N ALA A 30 14.73 -25.95 -14.64
CA ALA A 30 14.89 -27.23 -13.94
C ALA A 30 13.57 -27.88 -13.51
N ASP A 31 12.49 -27.10 -13.42
CA ASP A 31 11.14 -27.57 -13.07
C ASP A 31 10.27 -27.90 -14.29
N GLY A 32 10.80 -27.75 -15.52
CA GLY A 32 10.09 -27.99 -16.76
C GLY A 32 9.11 -26.87 -17.17
N THR A 33 9.15 -25.71 -16.52
CA THR A 33 8.36 -24.55 -16.94
C THR A 33 8.76 -24.12 -18.36
N PRO A 34 7.80 -23.80 -19.26
CA PRO A 34 8.13 -23.33 -20.59
C PRO A 34 8.81 -21.95 -20.55
N ALA A 35 10.01 -21.85 -21.13
CA ALA A 35 10.83 -20.65 -21.13
C ALA A 35 10.41 -19.62 -22.18
N THR A 36 9.18 -19.13 -22.08
CA THR A 36 8.71 -17.98 -22.87
C THR A 36 9.34 -16.67 -22.37
N VAL A 37 9.47 -15.67 -23.26
CA VAL A 37 10.01 -14.35 -22.91
C VAL A 37 9.27 -13.71 -21.74
N SER A 38 7.95 -13.81 -21.69
CA SER A 38 7.13 -13.23 -20.62
C SER A 38 7.36 -13.91 -19.28
N GLN A 39 7.53 -15.24 -19.28
CA GLN A 39 7.83 -16.02 -18.08
C GLN A 39 9.22 -15.67 -17.53
N MET A 40 10.25 -15.66 -18.39
CA MET A 40 11.60 -15.25 -17.99
C MET A 40 11.65 -13.81 -17.47
N ALA A 41 10.97 -12.88 -18.14
CA ALA A 41 10.90 -11.49 -17.70
C ALA A 41 10.26 -11.37 -16.31
N LYS A 42 9.20 -12.13 -16.04
CA LYS A 42 8.54 -12.17 -14.73
C LYS A 42 9.48 -12.71 -13.64
N ASP A 43 10.14 -13.83 -13.90
CA ASP A 43 10.99 -14.49 -12.90
C ASP A 43 12.22 -13.65 -12.56
N VAL A 44 12.87 -13.05 -13.57
CA VAL A 44 14.00 -12.13 -13.35
C VAL A 44 13.56 -10.89 -12.56
N THR A 45 12.38 -10.34 -12.86
CA THR A 45 11.85 -9.17 -12.14
C THR A 45 11.55 -9.50 -10.67
N GLU A 46 11.00 -10.68 -10.39
CA GLU A 46 10.76 -11.13 -9.02
C GLU A 46 12.08 -11.34 -8.27
N PHE A 47 13.07 -11.96 -8.91
CA PHE A 47 14.41 -12.13 -8.33
C PHE A 47 15.11 -10.79 -8.04
N LEU A 48 15.00 -9.82 -8.95
CA LEU A 48 15.52 -8.46 -8.73
C LEU A 48 14.79 -7.76 -7.59
N THR A 49 13.47 -7.93 -7.48
CA THR A 49 12.67 -7.39 -6.38
C THR A 49 13.13 -7.95 -5.04
N TRP A 50 13.28 -9.27 -4.93
CA TRP A 50 13.82 -9.93 -3.74
C TRP A 50 15.29 -9.56 -3.43
N SER A 51 16.09 -9.33 -4.47
CA SER A 51 17.47 -8.86 -4.31
C SER A 51 17.54 -7.43 -3.78
N SER A 52 16.59 -6.58 -4.21
CA SER A 52 16.46 -5.21 -3.73
C SER A 52 15.95 -5.13 -2.29
N ASP A 53 15.08 -6.06 -1.87
CA ASP A 53 14.45 -6.07 -0.55
C ASP A 53 14.31 -7.48 0.03
N ARG A 54 15.35 -7.92 0.75
CA ARG A 54 15.38 -9.25 1.37
C ARG A 54 14.40 -9.44 2.52
N ASN A 55 13.97 -8.34 3.15
CA ASN A 55 13.13 -8.37 4.35
C ASN A 55 11.64 -8.17 4.04
N HIS A 56 11.28 -8.14 2.75
CA HIS A 56 9.93 -7.90 2.27
C HIS A 56 8.88 -8.79 2.95
N ASP A 57 9.12 -10.11 3.00
CA ASP A 57 8.15 -11.08 3.52
C ASP A 57 8.03 -10.99 5.04
N GLN A 58 9.15 -10.84 5.74
CA GLN A 58 9.16 -10.66 7.18
C GLN A 58 8.44 -9.37 7.58
N ARG A 59 8.67 -8.27 6.84
CA ARG A 59 7.99 -6.99 7.05
C ARG A 59 6.49 -7.13 6.85
N LYS A 60 6.04 -7.79 5.78
CA LYS A 60 4.61 -8.07 5.54
C LYS A 60 4.00 -8.92 6.65
N ARG A 61 4.72 -9.93 7.14
CA ARG A 61 4.27 -10.78 8.26
C ARG A 61 4.11 -10.01 9.56
N VAL A 62 5.05 -9.12 9.89
CA VAL A 62 4.95 -8.26 11.08
C VAL A 62 3.83 -7.24 10.90
N LEU A 63 3.72 -6.61 9.72
CA LEU A 63 2.67 -5.65 9.41
C LEU A 63 1.27 -6.26 9.61
N PHE A 64 1.05 -7.49 9.18
CA PHE A 64 -0.22 -8.18 9.38
C PHE A 64 -0.59 -8.29 10.87
N LYS A 65 0.37 -8.68 11.72
CA LYS A 65 0.17 -8.73 13.18
C LYS A 65 -0.14 -7.34 13.76
N VAL A 66 0.58 -6.33 13.31
CA VAL A 66 0.40 -4.93 13.76
C VAL A 66 -0.98 -4.41 13.38
N ILE A 67 -1.44 -4.64 12.15
CA ILE A 67 -2.78 -4.22 11.69
C ILE A 67 -3.88 -4.83 12.55
N ILE A 68 -3.77 -6.12 12.88
CA ILE A 68 -4.75 -6.78 13.76
C ILE A 68 -4.80 -6.09 15.12
N VAL A 69 -3.66 -5.92 15.78
CA VAL A 69 -3.59 -5.29 17.11
C VAL A 69 -4.11 -3.85 17.07
N LEU A 70 -3.71 -3.07 16.07
CA LEU A 70 -4.16 -1.69 15.90
C LEU A 70 -5.66 -1.60 15.62
N SER A 71 -6.23 -2.53 14.84
CA SER A 71 -7.68 -2.54 14.57
C SER A 71 -8.48 -2.74 15.86
N ILE A 72 -8.06 -3.69 16.72
CA ILE A 72 -8.70 -3.96 18.00
C ILE A 72 -8.57 -2.74 18.91
N ALA A 73 -7.35 -2.19 19.02
CA ALA A 73 -7.10 -0.98 19.82
C ALA A 73 -7.95 0.21 19.35
N ALA A 74 -8.10 0.40 18.03
CA ALA A 74 -8.92 1.47 17.46
C ALA A 74 -10.41 1.30 17.81
N VAL A 75 -10.96 0.08 17.74
CA VAL A 75 -12.34 -0.20 18.15
C VAL A 75 -12.55 0.10 19.63
N LEU A 76 -11.65 -0.39 20.49
CA LEU A 76 -11.73 -0.15 21.94
C LEU A 76 -11.62 1.34 22.28
N ALA A 77 -10.68 2.05 21.65
CA ALA A 77 -10.53 3.50 21.79
C ALA A 77 -11.80 4.24 21.32
N GLY A 78 -12.41 3.79 20.22
CA GLY A 78 -13.67 4.34 19.71
C GLY A 78 -14.83 4.19 20.69
N ILE A 79 -14.97 3.00 21.31
CA ILE A 79 -15.98 2.75 22.35
C ILE A 79 -15.71 3.62 23.59
N TYR A 80 -14.46 3.66 24.05
CA TYR A 80 -14.07 4.46 25.21
C TYR A 80 -14.35 5.96 25.00
N LYS A 81 -13.98 6.49 23.81
CA LYS A 81 -14.31 7.87 23.41
C LYS A 81 -15.81 8.12 23.49
N ARG A 82 -16.64 7.24 22.89
CA ARG A 82 -18.11 7.39 22.93
C ARG A 82 -18.64 7.42 24.36
N LYS A 83 -18.15 6.53 25.24
CA LYS A 83 -18.52 6.49 26.66
C LYS A 83 -18.14 7.79 27.39
N LYS A 84 -16.89 8.25 27.26
CA LYS A 84 -16.42 9.47 27.96
C LYS A 84 -17.13 10.74 27.51
N TRP A 85 -17.48 10.83 26.23
CA TRP A 85 -18.16 12.00 25.67
C TRP A 85 -19.68 11.94 25.77
N ALA A 86 -20.26 10.84 26.28
CA ALA A 86 -21.70 10.66 26.36
C ALA A 86 -22.38 11.81 27.14
N ASN A 87 -21.88 12.13 28.34
CA ASN A 87 -22.47 13.14 29.21
C ASN A 87 -22.50 14.54 28.58
N ILE A 88 -21.46 14.91 27.82
CA ILE A 88 -21.41 16.20 27.12
C ILE A 88 -22.41 16.18 25.95
N LYS A 89 -22.45 15.08 25.20
CA LYS A 89 -23.29 14.94 24.01
C LYS A 89 -24.79 14.81 24.34
N THR A 90 -25.15 14.28 25.49
CA THR A 90 -26.56 14.09 25.92
C THR A 90 -27.06 15.17 26.87
N ARG A 91 -26.24 16.18 27.20
CA ARG A 91 -26.64 17.27 28.11
C ARG A 91 -27.77 18.09 27.47
N LYS A 92 -28.90 18.19 28.16
CA LYS A 92 -29.98 19.13 27.85
C LYS A 92 -29.75 20.42 28.65
N VAL A 93 -29.72 21.56 27.97
CA VAL A 93 -29.55 22.87 28.60
C VAL A 93 -30.89 23.60 28.53
N MET A 94 -31.44 23.98 29.68
CA MET A 94 -32.63 24.82 29.77
C MET A 94 -32.22 26.20 30.26
N TYR A 95 -32.56 27.22 29.47
CA TYR A 95 -32.39 28.61 29.89
C TYR A 95 -33.69 29.07 30.57
N LYS A 96 -33.60 29.41 31.86
CA LYS A 96 -34.72 30.01 32.60
C LYS A 96 -34.52 31.52 32.63
N ASN A 97 -35.40 32.26 31.95
CA ASN A 97 -35.43 33.72 32.05
C ASN A 97 -35.73 34.10 33.51
N ARG A 98 -34.92 35.00 34.07
CA ARG A 98 -35.27 35.68 35.31
C ARG A 98 -36.38 36.69 35.01
N PRO A 99 -37.43 36.80 35.84
CA PRO A 99 -38.46 37.80 35.62
C PRO A 99 -37.82 39.19 35.66
N ILE A 100 -38.16 40.02 34.68
CA ILE A 100 -37.76 41.42 34.65
C ILE A 100 -38.60 42.15 35.70
N PRO A 101 -37.99 42.90 36.64
CA PRO A 101 -38.73 43.75 37.58
C PRO A 101 -39.64 44.70 36.81
N LYS A 102 -40.89 44.90 37.25
CA LYS A 102 -41.87 45.79 36.59
C LYS A 102 -41.75 47.25 37.05
N ASP A 103 -40.76 47.52 37.89
CA ASP A 103 -40.59 48.72 38.68
C ASP A 103 -39.45 49.63 38.16
N ILE A 104 -39.24 49.63 36.83
CA ILE A 104 -38.54 50.68 36.08
C ILE A 104 -39.46 51.18 34.97
#